data_AF-A0A847BJF0-F1
#
_entry.id   AF-A0A847BJF0-F1
#
_cell.length_a   1.000
_cell.length_b   1.000
_cell.length_c   1.000
_cell.angle_alpha   90.00
_cell.angle_beta   90.00
_cell.angle_gamma   90.00
#
_symmetry.space_group_name_H-M   'P 1'
#
loop_
_entity.id
_entity.type
_entity.pdbx_description
1 polymer ?
#
loop_
_entity_poly.entity_id
_entity_poly.type
_entity_poly.pdbx_seq_one_letter_code
_entity_poly.pdbx_strand_id
1 'polypeptide(L)'
;YVFPGRVEGKPITADAVTTAVMRLQGRKGKKRDTTAPLADLDDFTVHDLRRSFATGVAEHCGVQPHVIERMLNHVNEDPLIATYQRAGYAEEQRKAWQAWGELLASQVMNEPSNVVPMRWAK
;
A
#
# COMPACT_ATOMS: atom_id res chain seq x y z
N TYR A 1 -7.52 -9.55 -13.94
CA TYR A 1 -7.22 -8.66 -12.79
C TYR A 1 -6.54 -9.48 -11.71
N VAL A 2 -5.71 -8.86 -10.86
CA VAL A 2 -5.00 -9.57 -9.77
C VAL A 2 -5.93 -9.83 -8.58
N PHE A 3 -6.75 -8.85 -8.20
CA PHE A 3 -7.69 -8.95 -7.09
C PHE A 3 -9.14 -9.07 -7.59
N PRO A 4 -9.78 -10.25 -7.41
CA PRO A 4 -11.18 -10.43 -7.78
C PRO A 4 -12.11 -9.58 -6.91
N GLY A 5 -13.14 -9.02 -7.53
CA GLY A 5 -14.23 -8.34 -6.85
C GLY A 5 -15.33 -9.29 -6.42
N ARG A 6 -16.36 -8.74 -5.77
CA ARG A 6 -17.55 -9.50 -5.33
C ARG A 6 -18.36 -10.08 -6.51
N VAL A 7 -18.35 -9.38 -7.64
CA VAL A 7 -19.04 -9.83 -8.86
C VAL A 7 -18.06 -10.66 -9.67
N GLU A 8 -18.46 -11.88 -10.01
CA GLU A 8 -17.66 -12.78 -10.82
C GLU A 8 -17.26 -12.11 -12.15
N GLY A 9 -16.01 -12.32 -12.57
CA GLY A 9 -15.46 -11.70 -13.77
C GLY A 9 -15.16 -10.20 -13.65
N LYS A 10 -15.31 -9.58 -12.46
CA LYS A 10 -14.98 -8.15 -12.23
C LYS A 10 -13.87 -7.97 -11.19
N PRO A 11 -13.02 -6.93 -11.33
CA PRO A 11 -12.02 -6.60 -10.31
C PRO A 11 -12.66 -5.99 -9.06
N ILE A 12 -11.89 -5.95 -7.96
CA ILE A 12 -12.22 -5.13 -6.80
C ILE A 12 -12.28 -3.63 -7.19
N THR A 13 -13.23 -2.89 -6.62
CA THR A 13 -13.35 -1.44 -6.81
C THR A 13 -12.60 -0.67 -5.74
N ALA A 14 -12.20 0.57 -6.03
CA ALA A 14 -11.60 1.45 -5.02
C ALA A 14 -12.50 1.61 -3.78
N ASP A 15 -13.81 1.77 -3.98
CA ASP A 15 -14.80 1.88 -2.91
C ASP A 15 -14.84 0.66 -2.00
N ALA A 16 -14.56 -0.54 -2.53
CA ALA A 16 -14.52 -1.76 -1.73
C ALA A 16 -13.36 -1.73 -0.73
N VAL A 17 -12.19 -1.23 -1.14
CA VAL A 17 -11.01 -1.09 -0.27
C VAL A 17 -11.27 -0.01 0.79
N THR A 18 -11.76 1.16 0.39
CA THR A 18 -12.14 2.22 1.31
C THR A 18 -13.19 1.75 2.33
N THR A 19 -14.21 1.03 1.86
CA THR A 19 -15.25 0.49 2.75
C THR A 19 -14.68 -0.58 3.69
N ALA A 20 -13.75 -1.41 3.25
CA ALA A 20 -13.08 -2.39 4.12
C ALA A 20 -12.31 -1.69 5.25
N VAL A 21 -11.50 -0.68 4.92
CA VAL A 21 -10.76 0.13 5.89
C VAL A 21 -11.69 0.85 6.87
N MET A 22 -12.82 1.39 6.41
CA MET A 22 -13.84 1.98 7.28
C MET A 22 -14.50 0.95 8.21
N ARG A 23 -14.75 -0.27 7.74
CA ARG A 23 -15.32 -1.34 8.58
C ARG A 23 -14.35 -1.80 9.64
N LEU A 24 -13.07 -1.98 9.29
CA LEU A 24 -12.03 -2.37 10.25
C LEU A 24 -11.86 -1.35 11.38
N GLN A 25 -12.04 -0.06 11.09
CA GLN A 25 -12.02 1.03 12.08
C GLN A 25 -13.39 1.29 12.74
N GLY A 26 -14.43 0.51 12.41
CA GLY A 26 -15.77 0.68 12.99
C GLY A 26 -16.52 1.94 12.52
N ARG A 27 -16.11 2.57 11.42
CA ARG A 27 -16.62 3.88 10.94
C ARG A 27 -17.66 3.80 9.84
N LYS A 28 -18.03 2.60 9.37
CA LYS A 28 -18.96 2.46 8.24
C LYS A 28 -20.43 2.74 8.62
N GLY A 29 -20.79 2.54 9.89
CA GLY A 29 -22.15 2.72 10.40
C GLY A 29 -22.48 4.15 10.82
N LYS A 30 -23.74 4.40 11.19
CA LYS A 30 -24.18 5.71 11.76
C LYS A 30 -23.54 6.01 13.12
N LYS A 31 -23.22 4.96 13.89
CA LYS A 31 -22.50 5.03 15.16
C LYS A 31 -21.18 4.28 14.98
N ARG A 32 -20.13 4.73 15.68
CA ARG A 32 -18.83 4.04 15.71
C ARG A 32 -19.00 2.68 16.39
N ASP A 33 -18.54 1.63 15.71
CA ASP A 33 -18.43 0.30 16.28
C ASP A 33 -17.10 0.18 17.02
N THR A 34 -17.15 0.22 18.35
CA THR A 34 -15.98 0.13 19.22
C THR A 34 -15.44 -1.29 19.35
N THR A 35 -16.11 -2.29 18.75
CA THR A 35 -15.65 -3.69 18.75
C THR A 35 -14.89 -4.05 17.49
N ALA A 36 -14.78 -3.12 16.53
CA ALA A 36 -14.07 -3.36 15.29
C ALA A 36 -12.56 -3.56 15.52
N PRO A 37 -11.85 -4.36 14.69
CA PRO A 37 -10.47 -4.75 14.95
C PRO A 37 -9.47 -3.60 15.11
N LEU A 38 -9.74 -2.45 14.49
CA LEU A 38 -8.91 -1.25 14.52
C LEU A 38 -9.64 -0.08 15.20
N ALA A 39 -10.64 -0.35 16.05
CA ALA A 39 -11.44 0.68 16.69
C ALA A 39 -10.61 1.61 17.60
N ASP A 40 -9.54 1.07 18.20
CA ASP A 40 -8.64 1.76 19.12
C ASP A 40 -7.55 2.59 18.42
N LEU A 41 -7.44 2.50 17.09
CA LEU A 41 -6.52 3.34 16.32
C LEU A 41 -7.18 4.67 15.96
N ASP A 42 -6.33 5.69 15.83
CA ASP A 42 -6.71 6.95 15.21
C ASP A 42 -7.22 6.74 13.78
N ASP A 43 -8.12 7.62 13.35
CA ASP A 43 -8.75 7.54 12.04
C ASP A 43 -7.73 7.70 10.90
N PHE A 44 -7.72 6.75 9.98
CA PHE A 44 -6.90 6.79 8.77
C PHE A 44 -7.66 6.29 7.54
N THR A 45 -7.16 6.63 6.36
CA THR A 45 -7.73 6.29 5.06
C THR A 45 -6.75 5.44 4.24
N VAL A 46 -7.21 4.95 3.08
CA VAL A 46 -6.33 4.25 2.13
C VAL A 46 -5.17 5.14 1.67
N HIS A 47 -5.37 6.46 1.58
CA HIS A 47 -4.32 7.40 1.22
C HIS A 47 -3.22 7.47 2.27
N ASP A 48 -3.56 7.32 3.55
CA ASP A 48 -2.58 7.30 4.65
C ASP A 48 -1.64 6.10 4.58
N LEU A 49 -2.12 4.96 4.08
CA LEU A 49 -1.27 3.80 3.82
C LEU A 49 -0.21 4.10 2.77
N ARG A 50 -0.57 4.85 1.72
CA ARG A 50 0.36 5.28 0.67
C ARG A 50 1.38 6.29 1.20
N ARG A 51 0.97 7.23 2.06
CA ARG A 51 1.88 8.17 2.73
C ARG A 51 2.84 7.44 3.67
N SER A 52 2.32 6.50 4.45
CA SER A 52 3.11 5.67 5.37
C SER A 52 4.15 4.84 4.62
N PHE A 53 3.78 4.28 3.46
CA PHE A 53 4.74 3.60 2.58
C PHE A 53 5.88 4.54 2.17
N ALA A 54 5.57 5.73 1.67
CA ALA A 54 6.57 6.69 1.18
C ALA A 54 7.58 7.07 2.26
N THR A 55 7.09 7.41 3.46
CA THR A 55 7.95 7.69 4.62
C THR A 55 8.74 6.45 5.04
N GLY A 56 8.09 5.29 5.12
CA GLY A 56 8.72 4.05 5.58
C GLY A 56 9.87 3.58 4.69
N VAL A 57 9.72 3.63 3.36
CA VAL A 57 10.83 3.24 2.46
C VAL A 57 11.97 4.26 2.43
N ALA A 58 11.67 5.54 2.67
CA ALA A 58 12.71 6.56 2.82
C ALA A 58 13.54 6.32 4.08
N GLU A 59 12.85 6.18 5.23
CA GLU A 59 13.49 6.11 6.55
C GLU A 59 14.15 4.77 6.84
N HIS A 60 13.52 3.66 6.43
CA HIS A 60 13.97 2.32 6.81
C HIS A 60 14.66 1.55 5.69
N CYS A 61 14.45 1.93 4.44
CA CYS A 61 15.05 1.26 3.28
C CYS A 61 16.05 2.16 2.51
N GLY A 62 16.23 3.43 2.92
CA GLY A 62 17.18 4.36 2.30
C GLY A 62 16.87 4.71 0.85
N VAL A 63 15.60 4.60 0.44
CA VAL A 63 15.19 4.85 -0.94
C VAL A 63 15.18 6.35 -1.21
N GLN A 64 15.78 6.76 -2.33
CA GLN A 64 15.89 8.17 -2.69
C GLN A 64 14.53 8.78 -3.07
N PRO A 65 14.24 10.05 -2.73
CA PRO A 65 12.94 10.68 -2.99
C PRO A 65 12.47 10.55 -4.44
N HIS A 66 13.35 10.82 -5.42
CA HIS A 66 12.98 10.73 -6.84
C HIS A 66 12.60 9.31 -7.29
N VAL A 67 13.10 8.26 -6.62
CA VAL A 67 12.67 6.87 -6.86
C VAL A 67 11.31 6.64 -6.22
N ILE A 68 11.09 7.14 -5.00
CA ILE A 68 9.79 7.04 -4.29
C ILE A 68 8.69 7.72 -5.12
N GLU A 69 8.92 8.92 -5.64
CA GLU A 69 7.98 9.63 -6.51
C GLU A 69 7.58 8.79 -7.74
N ARG A 70 8.55 8.06 -8.32
CA ARG A 70 8.30 7.12 -9.41
C ARG A 70 7.51 5.88 -8.98
N MET A 71 7.83 5.30 -7.82
CA MET A 71 7.07 4.17 -7.26
C MET A 71 5.62 4.54 -6.95
N LEU A 72 5.42 5.78 -6.50
CA LEU A 72 4.10 6.35 -6.28
C LEU A 72 3.39 6.71 -7.60
N ASN A 73 4.10 6.73 -8.74
CA ASN A 73 3.58 7.20 -10.02
C ASN A 73 3.06 8.65 -9.93
N HIS A 74 3.80 9.50 -9.20
CA HIS A 74 3.54 10.93 -9.19
C HIS A 74 3.98 11.57 -10.51
N VAL A 75 3.19 12.54 -10.96
CA VAL A 75 3.57 13.41 -12.07
C VAL A 75 4.48 14.48 -11.50
N ASN A 76 5.67 14.65 -12.08
CA ASN A 76 6.56 15.74 -11.69
C ASN A 76 5.90 17.07 -12.06
N GLU A 77 5.62 17.90 -11.06
CA GLU A 77 5.01 19.21 -11.27
C GLU A 77 5.98 20.21 -11.91
N ASP A 78 7.29 20.03 -11.68
CA ASP A 78 8.34 20.84 -12.31
C ASP A 78 8.61 20.37 -13.76
N PRO A 79 8.32 21.20 -14.78
CA PRO A 79 8.57 20.88 -16.18
C PRO A 79 10.04 20.58 -16.49
N LEU A 80 10.97 21.17 -15.74
CA LEU A 80 12.41 20.94 -15.90
C LEU A 80 12.75 19.51 -15.50
N ILE A 81 12.30 19.08 -14.32
CA ILE A 81 12.47 17.71 -13.83
C ILE A 81 11.77 16.73 -14.78
N ALA A 82 10.55 17.03 -15.22
CA ALA A 82 9.82 16.19 -16.17
C ALA A 82 10.57 16.03 -17.51
N THR A 83 11.26 17.08 -17.96
CA THR A 83 12.04 17.07 -19.20
C THR A 83 13.32 16.25 -19.07
N TYR A 84 14.06 16.40 -17.97
CA TYR A 84 15.40 15.82 -17.81
C TYR A 84 15.42 14.48 -17.07
N GLN A 85 14.62 14.30 -16.02
CA GLN A 85 14.60 13.08 -15.21
C GLN A 85 13.59 12.06 -15.74
N ARG A 86 13.82 11.59 -16.97
CA ARG A 86 12.94 10.59 -17.64
C ARG A 86 13.24 9.14 -17.25
N ALA A 87 14.32 8.90 -16.51
CA ALA A 87 14.70 7.56 -16.11
C ALA A 87 13.59 6.88 -15.30
N GLY A 88 13.32 5.62 -15.62
CA GLY A 88 12.30 4.82 -14.97
C GLY A 88 12.76 4.20 -13.65
N TYR A 89 14.07 4.11 -13.39
CA TYR A 89 14.65 3.53 -12.16
C TYR A 89 14.09 2.14 -11.81
N ALA A 90 13.82 1.30 -12.82
CA ALA A 90 13.07 0.06 -12.63
C ALA A 90 13.76 -0.91 -11.64
N GLU A 91 15.09 -0.94 -11.65
CA GLU A 91 15.87 -1.83 -10.77
C GLU A 91 15.90 -1.30 -9.34
N GLU A 92 16.01 0.02 -9.15
CA GLU A 92 15.92 0.67 -7.85
C GLU A 92 14.52 0.50 -7.26
N GLN A 93 13.46 0.68 -8.07
CA GLN A 93 12.09 0.41 -7.66
C GLN A 93 11.90 -1.05 -7.23
N ARG A 94 12.45 -2.00 -7.99
CA ARG A 94 12.37 -3.44 -7.66
C ARG A 94 13.03 -3.73 -6.31
N LYS A 95 14.24 -3.19 -6.07
CA LYS A 95 14.95 -3.34 -4.80
C LYS A 95 14.17 -2.71 -3.63
N ALA A 96 13.60 -1.53 -3.84
CA ALA A 96 12.79 -0.84 -2.84
C ALA A 96 11.52 -1.63 -2.46
N TRP A 97 10.79 -2.18 -3.44
CA TRP A 97 9.62 -3.04 -3.17
C TRP A 97 9.99 -4.30 -2.39
N GLN A 98 11.12 -4.91 -2.73
CA GLN A 98 11.61 -6.09 -2.03
C GLN A 98 12.00 -5.77 -0.58
N ALA A 99 12.80 -4.72 -0.36
CA ALA A 99 13.21 -4.29 0.97
C ALA A 99 12.02 -3.93 1.87
N TRP A 100 11.01 -3.24 1.32
CA TRP A 100 9.78 -2.95 2.06
C TRP A 100 9.04 -4.22 2.47
N GLY A 101 8.93 -5.20 1.56
CA GLY A 101 8.31 -6.49 1.85
C GLY A 101 9.04 -7.27 2.94
N GLU A 102 10.36 -7.29 2.89
CA GLU A 102 11.22 -7.92 3.91
C GLU A 102 11.08 -7.24 5.28
N LEU A 103 11.01 -5.91 5.31
CA LEU A 103 10.76 -5.15 6.53
C LEU A 103 9.40 -5.52 7.15
N LEU A 104 8.32 -5.49 6.36
CA LEU A 104 6.99 -5.87 6.83
C LEU A 104 6.94 -7.32 7.33
N ALA A 105 7.60 -8.24 6.63
CA ALA A 105 7.69 -9.64 7.04
C ALA A 105 8.38 -9.78 8.41
N SER A 106 9.50 -9.10 8.62
CA SER A 106 10.26 -9.19 9.87
C SER A 106 9.58 -8.51 11.06
N GLN A 107 8.85 -7.42 10.84
CA GLN A 107 8.26 -6.60 11.91
C GLN A 107 6.83 -7.02 12.27
N VAL A 108 6.04 -7.47 11.29
CA VAL A 108 4.58 -7.68 11.46
C VAL A 108 4.20 -9.16 11.42
N MET A 109 4.96 -10.04 10.76
CA MET A 109 4.57 -11.45 10.59
C MET A 109 5.15 -12.41 11.65
N ASN A 110 5.40 -11.94 12.88
CA ASN A 110 6.01 -12.76 13.94
C ASN A 110 5.11 -13.83 14.58
N GLU A 111 3.93 -14.14 14.02
CA GLU A 111 3.24 -15.42 14.25
C GLU A 111 2.64 -15.99 12.95
N PRO A 112 2.91 -17.27 12.60
CA PRO A 112 2.19 -17.94 11.53
C PRO A 112 0.90 -18.54 12.09
N SER A 113 -0.26 -18.22 11.49
CA SER A 113 -1.40 -19.15 11.63
C SER A 113 -2.29 -19.33 10.41
N ASN A 114 -2.25 -18.46 9.38
CA ASN A 114 -3.10 -18.68 8.20
C ASN A 114 -2.64 -18.02 6.88
N VAL A 115 -1.47 -17.39 6.81
CA VAL A 115 -0.99 -16.80 5.54
C VAL A 115 -0.38 -17.90 4.68
N VAL A 116 -1.14 -18.40 3.70
CA VAL A 116 -0.66 -19.39 2.73
C VAL A 116 0.01 -18.66 1.56
N PRO A 117 1.25 -19.04 1.16
CA PRO A 117 1.89 -18.49 -0.03
C PRO A 117 1.01 -18.64 -1.26
N MET A 118 0.81 -17.53 -1.99
CA MET A 118 0.04 -17.53 -3.22
C MET A 118 0.76 -18.38 -4.27
N ARG A 119 0.17 -19.52 -4.63
CA ARG A 119 0.67 -20.38 -5.70
C ARG A 119 0.28 -19.78 -7.04
N TRP A 120 1.27 -19.44 -7.86
CA TRP A 120 1.05 -19.00 -9.23
C TRP A 120 0.65 -20.22 -10.08
N ALA A 121 -0.45 -20.11 -10.83
CA ALA A 121 -0.76 -21.08 -11.88
C ALA A 121 0.22 -20.87 -13.05
N LYS A 122 0.77 -21.97 -13.58
CA LYS A 122 1.57 -21.99 -14.81
C LYS A 122 0.70 -21.72 -16.03
#